data_AF-A0A3D5B1K9-F1
#
_entry.id   AF-A0A3D5B1K9-F1
#
_cell.length_a   1.000
_cell.length_b   1.000
_cell.length_c   1.000
_cell.angle_alpha   90.00
_cell.angle_beta   90.00
_cell.angle_gamma   90.00
#
_symmetry.space_group_name_H-M   'P 1'
#
loop_
_entity.id
_entity.type
_entity.pdbx_description
1 polymer ?
#
loop_
_entity_poly.entity_id
_entity_poly.type
_entity_poly.pdbx_seq_one_letter_code
_entity_poly.pdbx_strand_id
1 'polypeptide(L)'
;MSLFSKPKAVLWPKSDSVQVYLDRSDNNTFSLDINLWKPRTEEELKQLGDYYRQNHINQISVLLPDDIIVTKSFIYDSKISKVDPTEIASLAKSQVNFDIKPELIEYSLSYKDDKTLIRSTIIDSVPYNILVENLTKLGLSIEGYWNVSSSIANIVATFNPNEYFFIYPVGKNEVTIFLAKGNAVYLTSPLKGVNLDIQKILNYSNLYFDAPTNKLYLPSEGPYDIISSKKLDQTTYDEKQIAQNLGKPSNLPLPVVGILSQSTLSKPAPAAIISEPTNNISNQAPPMQNKKNILPVIAVFILTAAIASIIYWFIANRGQGGDLNNPSSQNITPTAKLSPTEIPTPTPSISKDIKIQVLNATEINGQAATLKQKLTDLGFTDIAVGNSTKSLTANEVELKTDQASAQAYFQSELGTFFPATYTSDLAATSNYDVVFYIGTDLRESSTGTSPTVTEADTAPPSTSTATPKAEPTE
;
A
#
# COMPACT_ATOMS: atom_id res chain seq x y z
N MET A 1 -18.09 33.54 -23.57
CA MET A 1 -17.15 33.40 -22.43
C MET A 1 -16.49 32.04 -22.53
N SER A 2 -15.18 31.99 -22.75
CA SER A 2 -14.38 30.75 -22.69
C SER A 2 -13.21 31.04 -21.75
N LEU A 3 -13.45 30.89 -20.44
CA LEU A 3 -12.53 31.29 -19.38
C LEU A 3 -11.43 30.25 -19.08
N PHE A 4 -11.28 29.22 -19.91
CA PHE A 4 -10.19 28.26 -19.80
C PHE A 4 -9.56 28.07 -21.18
N SER A 5 -8.30 28.48 -21.36
CA SER A 5 -7.54 28.12 -22.55
C SER A 5 -7.30 26.62 -22.51
N LYS A 6 -7.64 25.89 -23.57
CA LYS A 6 -7.36 24.45 -23.68
C LYS A 6 -5.86 24.20 -23.45
N PRO A 7 -5.45 23.14 -22.71
CA PRO A 7 -4.04 22.77 -22.63
C PRO A 7 -3.52 22.59 -24.06
N LYS A 8 -2.49 23.36 -24.42
CA LYS A 8 -1.95 23.33 -25.79
C LYS A 8 -0.86 22.29 -25.97
N ALA A 9 -0.32 21.78 -24.86
CA ALA A 9 0.80 20.85 -24.84
C ALA A 9 0.68 19.85 -23.67
N VAL A 10 0.96 18.58 -23.96
CA VAL A 10 1.07 17.51 -22.98
C VAL A 10 2.49 16.96 -23.01
N LEU A 11 3.20 17.01 -21.88
CA LEU A 11 4.47 16.33 -21.68
C LEU A 11 4.22 14.96 -21.07
N TRP A 12 4.78 13.92 -21.68
CA TRP A 12 4.74 12.55 -21.17
C TRP A 12 6.18 12.04 -20.99
N PRO A 13 6.70 12.01 -19.75
CA PRO A 13 7.98 11.39 -19.47
C PRO A 13 7.82 9.86 -19.53
N LYS A 14 8.70 9.22 -20.29
CA LYS A 14 8.85 7.77 -20.43
C LYS A 14 10.13 7.32 -19.73
N SER A 15 10.40 6.01 -19.69
CA SER A 15 11.51 5.43 -18.94
C SER A 15 12.89 5.90 -19.41
N ASP A 16 13.04 6.22 -20.69
CA ASP A 16 14.30 6.59 -21.35
C ASP A 16 14.18 7.82 -22.26
N SER A 17 12.97 8.35 -22.42
CA SER A 17 12.65 9.45 -23.34
C SER A 17 11.58 10.36 -22.75
N VAL A 18 11.39 11.52 -23.36
CA VAL A 18 10.24 12.39 -23.13
C VAL A 18 9.54 12.66 -24.44
N GLN A 19 8.22 12.64 -24.41
CA GLN A 19 7.38 12.96 -25.55
C GLN A 19 6.55 14.21 -25.23
N VAL A 20 6.43 15.10 -26.20
CA VAL A 20 5.60 16.30 -26.11
C VAL A 20 4.58 16.27 -27.24
N TYR A 21 3.31 16.42 -26.87
CA TYR A 21 2.19 16.37 -27.79
C TYR A 21 1.48 17.72 -27.82
N LEU A 22 1.07 18.17 -28.99
CA LEU A 22 0.40 19.46 -29.21
C LEU A 22 -0.99 19.26 -29.79
N ASP A 23 -1.93 20.15 -29.43
CA ASP A 23 -3.29 20.13 -29.99
C ASP A 23 -3.35 20.80 -31.38
N ARG A 24 -2.72 20.17 -32.39
CA ARG A 24 -2.72 20.61 -33.80
C ARG A 24 -2.65 19.42 -34.77
N SER A 25 -3.00 19.65 -36.04
CA SER A 25 -3.04 18.60 -37.08
C SER A 25 -1.66 18.03 -37.40
N ASP A 26 -0.67 18.91 -37.57
CA ASP A 26 0.65 18.56 -38.10
C ASP A 26 1.77 18.97 -37.16
N ASN A 27 2.92 18.29 -37.25
CA ASN A 27 4.09 18.52 -36.38
C ASN A 27 3.70 18.57 -34.90
N ASN A 28 2.78 17.70 -34.50
CA ASN A 28 2.11 17.73 -33.20
C ASN A 28 2.78 16.84 -32.16
N THR A 29 3.90 16.20 -32.51
CA THR A 29 4.65 15.30 -31.64
C THR A 29 6.13 15.66 -31.70
N PHE A 30 6.76 15.71 -30.54
CA PHE A 30 8.21 15.86 -30.38
C PHE A 30 8.69 14.77 -29.42
N SER A 31 9.82 14.15 -29.72
CA SER A 31 10.45 13.13 -28.89
C SER A 31 11.89 13.49 -28.66
N LEU A 32 12.36 13.30 -27.43
CA LEU A 32 13.74 13.51 -27.05
C LEU A 32 14.20 12.38 -26.15
N ASP A 33 15.37 11.81 -26.43
CA ASP A 33 15.97 10.71 -25.68
C ASP A 33 16.61 11.22 -24.37
N ILE A 34 15.76 11.72 -23.48
CA ILE A 34 16.12 12.18 -22.15
C ILE A 34 15.18 11.56 -21.12
N ASN A 35 15.76 10.92 -20.12
CA ASN A 35 15.02 10.39 -18.99
C ASN A 35 14.85 11.48 -17.92
N LEU A 36 13.63 12.01 -17.78
CA LEU A 36 13.27 13.05 -16.81
C LEU A 36 13.03 12.53 -15.38
N TRP A 37 13.07 11.21 -15.17
CA TRP A 37 13.04 10.57 -13.85
C TRP A 37 14.41 10.52 -13.17
N LYS A 38 15.44 11.09 -13.81
CA LYS A 38 16.78 11.30 -13.25
C LYS A 38 17.07 12.80 -13.16
N PRO A 39 17.85 13.27 -12.17
CA PRO A 39 18.25 14.67 -12.11
C PRO A 39 18.94 15.11 -13.40
N ARG A 40 18.55 16.28 -13.94
CA ARG A 40 19.13 16.87 -15.14
C ARG A 40 19.68 18.27 -14.89
N THR A 41 20.75 18.58 -15.61
CA THR A 41 21.31 19.93 -15.71
C THR A 41 20.50 20.78 -16.70
N GLU A 42 20.62 22.10 -16.60
CA GLU A 42 19.99 23.02 -17.56
C GLU A 42 20.48 22.80 -19.00
N GLU A 43 21.76 22.44 -19.16
CA GLU A 43 22.35 22.14 -20.47
C GLU A 43 21.74 20.87 -21.09
N GLU A 44 21.56 19.80 -20.31
CA GLU A 44 20.86 18.59 -20.79
C GLU A 44 19.41 18.88 -21.17
N LEU A 45 18.76 19.82 -20.48
CA LEU A 45 17.38 20.23 -20.74
C LEU A 45 17.26 21.27 -21.86
N LYS A 46 18.37 21.79 -22.39
CA LYS A 46 18.39 22.91 -23.32
C LYS A 46 17.57 22.65 -24.58
N GLN A 47 17.70 21.46 -25.18
CA GLN A 47 16.97 21.11 -26.40
C GLN A 47 15.45 21.09 -26.17
N LEU A 48 15.00 20.56 -25.02
CA LEU A 48 13.60 20.54 -24.64
C LEU A 48 13.08 21.97 -24.38
N GLY A 49 13.85 22.78 -23.65
CA GLY A 49 13.53 24.19 -23.42
C GLY A 49 13.46 25.03 -24.70
N ASP A 50 14.38 24.82 -25.63
CA ASP A 50 14.40 25.50 -26.93
C ASP A 50 13.19 25.10 -27.78
N TYR A 51 12.80 23.82 -27.77
CA TYR A 51 11.57 23.37 -28.43
C TYR A 51 10.32 24.10 -27.92
N TYR A 52 10.19 24.26 -26.60
CA TYR A 52 9.08 24.99 -26.00
C TYR A 52 9.07 26.47 -26.38
N ARG A 53 10.22 27.15 -26.33
CA ARG A 53 10.35 28.56 -26.74
C ARG A 53 10.00 28.77 -28.22
N GLN A 54 10.51 27.91 -29.10
CA GLN A 54 10.27 27.96 -30.55
C GLN A 54 8.79 27.75 -30.90
N ASN A 55 8.06 26.95 -30.12
CA ASN A 55 6.63 26.71 -30.31
C ASN A 55 5.73 27.62 -29.46
N HIS A 56 6.29 28.63 -28.78
CA HIS A 56 5.57 29.56 -27.90
C HIS A 56 4.76 28.85 -26.79
N ILE A 57 5.31 27.77 -26.23
CA ILE A 57 4.69 26.99 -25.17
C ILE A 57 5.25 27.48 -23.83
N ASN A 58 4.38 28.03 -23.00
CA ASN A 58 4.69 28.48 -21.64
C ASN A 58 3.90 27.74 -20.55
N GLN A 59 2.95 26.90 -20.96
CA GLN A 59 2.10 26.11 -20.08
C GLN A 59 1.94 24.70 -20.63
N ILE A 60 2.09 23.71 -19.77
CA ILE A 60 1.98 22.28 -20.12
C ILE A 60 1.12 21.53 -19.11
N SER A 61 0.45 20.48 -19.59
CA SER A 61 -0.04 19.40 -18.73
C SER A 61 0.97 18.26 -18.71
N VAL A 62 1.13 17.60 -17.56
CA VAL A 62 2.09 16.50 -17.39
C VAL A 62 1.35 15.19 -17.20
N LEU A 63 1.62 14.22 -18.07
CA LEU A 63 1.03 12.89 -17.99
C LEU A 63 1.98 11.95 -17.24
N LEU A 64 1.56 11.49 -16.07
CA LEU A 64 2.31 10.58 -15.20
C LEU A 64 1.83 9.13 -15.40
N PRO A 65 2.76 8.16 -15.50
CA PRO A 65 2.40 6.76 -15.60
C PRO A 65 1.84 6.22 -14.27
N ASP A 66 0.95 5.21 -14.36
CA ASP A 66 0.20 4.69 -13.21
C ASP A 66 1.05 3.85 -12.22
N ASP A 67 2.36 3.68 -12.46
CA ASP A 67 3.34 3.16 -11.50
C ASP A 67 3.94 4.25 -10.60
N ILE A 68 3.86 5.51 -11.02
CA ILE A 68 4.29 6.69 -10.25
C ILE A 68 3.10 7.33 -9.53
N ILE A 69 1.93 7.38 -10.17
CA ILE A 69 0.69 7.89 -9.59
C ILE A 69 -0.39 6.81 -9.60
N VAL A 70 -0.58 6.13 -8.48
CA VAL A 70 -1.52 5.01 -8.37
C VAL A 70 -2.86 5.46 -7.83
N THR A 71 -3.94 4.80 -8.27
CA THR A 71 -5.25 4.90 -7.62
C THR A 71 -5.52 3.63 -6.83
N LYS A 72 -5.83 3.78 -5.54
CA LYS A 72 -6.27 2.67 -4.66
C LYS A 72 -7.54 3.08 -3.94
N SER A 73 -8.48 2.14 -3.80
CA SER A 73 -9.71 2.38 -3.05
C SER A 73 -9.84 1.43 -1.85
N PHE A 74 -10.41 1.94 -0.76
CA PHE A 74 -10.56 1.28 0.53
C PHE A 74 -11.99 1.43 1.05
N ILE A 75 -12.49 0.41 1.73
CA ILE A 75 -13.84 0.42 2.32
C ILE A 75 -13.69 0.54 3.83
N TYR A 76 -14.37 1.52 4.40
CA TYR A 76 -14.59 1.67 5.82
C TYR A 76 -15.97 1.17 6.18
N ASP A 77 -16.07 0.37 7.24
CA ASP A 77 -17.35 -0.17 7.73
C ASP A 77 -18.19 0.86 8.51
N SER A 78 -17.78 2.12 8.49
CA SER A 78 -18.53 3.23 9.07
C SER A 78 -18.50 4.45 8.16
N LYS A 79 -19.55 5.27 8.30
CA LYS A 79 -19.70 6.52 7.58
C LYS A 79 -18.83 7.60 8.21
N ILE A 80 -17.71 7.89 7.57
CA ILE A 80 -16.76 8.94 7.97
C ILE A 80 -16.78 10.13 7.02
N SER A 81 -16.66 11.35 7.55
CA SER A 81 -16.65 12.59 6.75
C SER A 81 -15.25 13.11 6.42
N LYS A 82 -14.22 12.55 7.05
CA LYS A 82 -12.80 12.83 6.79
C LYS A 82 -11.95 11.61 7.14
N VAL A 83 -10.77 11.54 6.56
CA VAL A 83 -9.74 10.54 6.84
C VAL A 83 -8.40 11.26 6.97
N ASP A 84 -7.56 10.85 7.92
CA ASP A 84 -6.18 11.34 7.97
C ASP A 84 -5.38 10.69 6.82
N PRO A 85 -4.68 11.46 5.97
CA PRO A 85 -3.85 10.89 4.90
C PRO A 85 -2.84 9.83 5.40
N THR A 86 -2.36 9.92 6.65
CA THR A 86 -1.47 8.92 7.27
C THR A 86 -2.15 7.54 7.42
N GLU A 87 -3.46 7.54 7.66
CA GLU A 87 -4.27 6.32 7.71
C GLU A 87 -4.39 5.70 6.31
N ILE A 88 -4.64 6.50 5.28
CA ILE A 88 -4.64 6.06 3.88
C ILE A 88 -3.27 5.49 3.48
N ALA A 89 -2.18 6.16 3.86
CA ALA A 89 -0.82 5.69 3.63
C ALA A 89 -0.61 4.30 4.26
N SER A 90 -1.12 4.10 5.48
CA SER A 90 -1.02 2.82 6.19
C SER A 90 -1.80 1.71 5.49
N LEU A 91 -3.01 1.99 5.01
CA LEU A 91 -3.84 1.05 4.26
C LEU A 91 -3.22 0.66 2.92
N ALA A 92 -2.56 1.61 2.25
CA ALA A 92 -1.95 1.42 0.94
C ALA A 92 -0.56 0.79 0.99
N LYS A 93 0.10 0.72 2.16
CA LYS A 93 1.51 0.34 2.29
C LYS A 93 1.87 -1.02 1.68
N SER A 94 0.96 -2.00 1.74
CA SER A 94 1.16 -3.33 1.14
C SER A 94 0.72 -3.43 -0.33
N GLN A 95 0.13 -2.36 -0.87
CA GLN A 95 -0.46 -2.30 -2.21
C GLN A 95 0.45 -1.56 -3.22
N VAL A 96 1.53 -0.94 -2.74
CA VAL A 96 2.52 -0.20 -3.53
C VAL A 96 3.93 -0.62 -3.12
N ASN A 97 4.90 -0.34 -3.97
CA ASN A 97 6.31 -0.72 -3.79
C ASN A 97 7.24 0.48 -3.49
N PHE A 98 6.67 1.59 -3.01
CA PHE A 98 7.39 2.81 -2.67
C PHE A 98 6.90 3.39 -1.34
N ASP A 99 7.72 4.25 -0.74
CA ASP A 99 7.37 4.94 0.50
C ASP A 99 6.31 6.00 0.25
N ILE A 100 5.18 5.89 0.95
CA ILE A 100 4.06 6.81 0.80
C ILE A 100 4.27 8.04 1.68
N LYS A 101 4.16 9.22 1.05
CA LYS A 101 4.15 10.52 1.72
C LYS A 101 2.72 11.00 1.91
N PRO A 102 2.19 11.11 3.15
CA PRO A 102 0.81 11.52 3.40
C PRO A 102 0.41 12.85 2.72
N GLU A 103 1.36 13.78 2.59
CA GLU A 103 1.19 15.08 1.93
C GLU A 103 0.99 15.00 0.40
N LEU A 104 1.31 13.86 -0.22
CA LEU A 104 1.10 13.60 -1.64
C LEU A 104 -0.08 12.65 -1.89
N ILE A 105 -0.98 12.49 -0.91
CA ILE A 105 -2.20 11.72 -1.05
C ILE A 105 -3.36 12.67 -1.30
N GLU A 106 -4.06 12.45 -2.41
CA GLU A 106 -5.38 13.01 -2.62
C GLU A 106 -6.43 11.94 -2.39
N TYR A 107 -7.59 12.31 -1.86
CA TYR A 107 -8.69 11.34 -1.70
C TYR A 107 -10.06 11.99 -1.87
N SER A 108 -11.03 11.12 -2.13
CA SER A 108 -12.44 11.45 -2.17
C SER A 108 -13.24 10.38 -1.45
N LEU A 109 -14.31 10.80 -0.78
CA LEU A 109 -15.20 9.92 -0.03
C LEU A 109 -16.51 9.77 -0.79
N SER A 110 -16.95 8.54 -0.94
CA SER A 110 -18.29 8.20 -1.39
C SER A 110 -18.93 7.25 -0.39
N TYR A 111 -20.25 7.28 -0.30
CA TYR A 111 -20.99 6.56 0.74
C TYR A 111 -21.85 5.48 0.11
N LYS A 112 -21.87 4.32 0.75
CA LYS A 112 -22.73 3.20 0.39
C LYS A 112 -23.26 2.60 1.68
N ASP A 113 -24.56 2.75 1.92
CA ASP A 113 -25.21 2.40 3.18
C ASP A 113 -24.46 3.07 4.36
N ASP A 114 -24.05 2.27 5.34
CA ASP A 114 -23.26 2.71 6.50
C ASP A 114 -21.74 2.67 6.25
N LYS A 115 -21.30 2.36 5.04
CA LYS A 115 -19.89 2.26 4.66
C LYS A 115 -19.41 3.49 3.91
N THR A 116 -18.13 3.81 4.08
CA THR A 116 -17.42 4.81 3.27
C THR A 116 -16.46 4.14 2.32
N LEU A 117 -16.57 4.43 1.03
CA LEU A 117 -15.56 4.10 0.02
C LEU A 117 -14.62 5.30 -0.13
N ILE A 118 -13.37 5.10 0.29
CA ILE A 118 -12.26 6.03 0.15
C ILE A 118 -11.58 5.71 -1.16
N ARG A 119 -11.66 6.62 -2.15
CA ARG A 119 -10.85 6.54 -3.37
C ARG A 119 -9.67 7.48 -3.20
N SER A 120 -8.46 6.95 -3.30
CA SER A 120 -7.21 7.69 -3.11
C SER A 120 -6.32 7.65 -4.35
N THR A 121 -5.63 8.77 -4.59
CA THR A 121 -4.53 8.92 -5.53
C THR A 121 -3.25 9.10 -4.71
N ILE A 122 -2.25 8.27 -4.99
CA ILE A 122 -1.01 8.18 -4.20
C ILE A 122 0.17 8.31 -5.15
N ILE A 123 1.07 9.24 -4.86
CA ILE A 123 2.22 9.56 -5.71
C ILE A 123 3.52 9.05 -5.07
N ASP A 124 4.36 8.39 -5.85
CA ASP A 124 5.75 8.09 -5.45
C ASP A 124 6.56 9.38 -5.42
N SER A 125 6.87 9.84 -4.21
CA SER A 125 7.54 11.11 -3.96
C SER A 125 8.91 11.22 -4.62
N VAL A 126 9.66 10.11 -4.75
CA VAL A 126 11.05 10.14 -5.21
C VAL A 126 11.14 10.54 -6.69
N PRO A 127 10.60 9.76 -7.64
CA PRO A 127 10.61 10.11 -9.05
C PRO A 127 9.77 11.36 -9.35
N TYR A 128 8.69 11.60 -8.60
CA TYR A 128 7.87 12.81 -8.76
C TYR A 128 8.69 14.07 -8.47
N ASN A 129 9.39 14.14 -7.33
CA ASN A 129 10.18 15.32 -6.96
C ASN A 129 11.31 15.58 -7.96
N ILE A 130 11.97 14.53 -8.46
CA ILE A 130 12.99 14.66 -9.52
C ILE A 130 12.39 15.27 -10.79
N LEU A 131 11.20 14.80 -11.20
CA LEU A 131 10.51 15.35 -12.35
C LEU A 131 10.15 16.83 -12.13
N VAL A 132 9.58 17.18 -10.98
CA VAL A 132 9.24 18.59 -10.65
C VAL A 132 10.48 19.49 -10.70
N GLU A 133 11.60 19.04 -10.15
CA GLU A 133 12.85 19.80 -10.18
C GLU A 133 13.34 20.03 -11.62
N ASN A 134 13.30 18.99 -12.46
CA ASN A 134 13.65 19.09 -13.87
C ASN A 134 12.72 20.04 -14.64
N LEU A 135 11.41 19.96 -14.40
CA LEU A 135 10.43 20.83 -15.05
C LEU A 135 10.56 22.29 -14.61
N THR A 136 10.94 22.54 -13.35
CA THR A 136 11.19 23.90 -12.83
C THR A 136 12.32 24.59 -13.59
N LYS A 137 13.39 23.86 -13.94
CA LYS A 137 14.52 24.37 -14.74
C LYS A 137 14.11 24.80 -16.16
N LEU A 138 13.00 24.29 -16.69
CA LEU A 138 12.48 24.68 -18.01
C LEU A 138 11.71 26.01 -17.98
N GLY A 139 11.36 26.52 -16.80
CA GLY A 139 10.61 27.78 -16.65
C GLY A 139 9.17 27.71 -17.19
N LEU A 140 8.56 26.52 -17.18
CA LEU A 140 7.20 26.29 -17.67
C LEU A 140 6.18 26.38 -16.53
N SER A 141 4.99 26.89 -16.83
CA SER A 141 3.82 26.75 -15.95
C SER A 141 3.24 25.34 -16.09
N ILE A 142 3.01 24.64 -14.98
CA ILE A 142 2.38 23.33 -14.97
C ILE A 142 0.89 23.49 -14.66
N GLU A 143 0.04 23.16 -15.63
CA GLU A 143 -1.42 23.22 -15.48
C GLU A 143 -1.95 22.14 -14.54
N GLY A 144 -1.31 20.97 -14.56
CA GLY A 144 -1.66 19.86 -13.71
C GLY A 144 -0.89 18.59 -14.06
N TYR A 145 -0.90 17.67 -13.11
CA TYR A 145 -0.42 16.30 -13.26
C TYR A 145 -1.62 15.38 -13.46
N TRP A 146 -1.55 14.56 -14.49
CA TRP A 146 -2.63 13.68 -14.91
C TRP A 146 -2.13 12.26 -14.90
N ASN A 147 -2.88 11.33 -14.34
CA ASN A 147 -2.59 9.91 -14.48
C ASN A 147 -3.10 9.37 -15.83
N VAL A 148 -2.42 8.35 -16.36
CA VAL A 148 -2.79 7.68 -17.61
C VAL A 148 -4.23 7.14 -17.54
N SER A 149 -4.54 6.42 -16.47
CA SER A 149 -5.86 5.80 -16.31
C SER A 149 -7.02 6.81 -16.25
N SER A 150 -6.95 7.90 -15.47
CA SER A 150 -8.06 8.87 -15.44
C SER A 150 -8.19 9.64 -16.76
N SER A 151 -7.05 9.91 -17.43
CA SER A 151 -7.07 10.56 -18.75
C SER A 151 -7.83 9.72 -19.77
N ILE A 152 -7.64 8.40 -19.75
CA ILE A 152 -8.39 7.46 -20.59
C ILE A 152 -9.84 7.34 -20.11
N ALA A 153 -10.08 7.24 -18.79
CA ALA A 153 -11.42 7.11 -18.23
C ALA A 153 -12.34 8.27 -18.63
N ASN A 154 -11.80 9.49 -18.74
CA ASN A 154 -12.54 10.65 -19.27
C ASN A 154 -13.09 10.42 -20.68
N ILE A 155 -12.34 9.73 -21.53
CA ILE A 155 -12.79 9.37 -22.89
C ILE A 155 -13.80 8.24 -22.82
N VAL A 156 -13.49 7.16 -22.10
CA VAL A 156 -14.36 5.97 -22.04
C VAL A 156 -15.73 6.32 -21.47
N ALA A 157 -15.79 7.23 -20.50
CA ALA A 157 -17.03 7.74 -19.92
C ALA A 157 -18.03 8.30 -20.95
N THR A 158 -17.56 8.75 -22.12
CA THR A 158 -18.41 9.30 -23.18
C THR A 158 -19.25 8.24 -23.90
N PHE A 159 -18.82 6.99 -23.89
CA PHE A 159 -19.50 5.88 -24.57
C PHE A 159 -19.78 4.67 -23.67
N ASN A 160 -19.18 4.61 -22.48
CA ASN A 160 -19.48 3.63 -21.45
C ASN A 160 -19.48 4.26 -20.05
N PRO A 161 -20.66 4.61 -19.50
CA PRO A 161 -20.76 5.16 -18.16
C PRO A 161 -20.72 4.10 -17.05
N ASN A 162 -20.82 2.81 -17.40
CA ASN A 162 -20.87 1.70 -16.44
C ASN A 162 -19.47 1.32 -15.94
N GLU A 163 -19.41 0.29 -15.11
CA GLU A 163 -18.18 -0.28 -14.57
C GLU A 163 -17.41 -1.08 -15.64
N TYR A 164 -16.09 -0.85 -15.75
CA TYR A 164 -15.23 -1.58 -16.68
C TYR A 164 -13.80 -1.71 -16.17
N PHE A 165 -13.11 -2.75 -16.64
CA PHE A 165 -11.66 -2.83 -16.65
C PHE A 165 -11.12 -2.35 -17.99
N PHE A 166 -9.94 -1.75 -17.98
CA PHE A 166 -9.26 -1.29 -19.18
C PHE A 166 -7.76 -1.58 -19.07
N ILE A 167 -7.19 -2.23 -20.09
CA ILE A 167 -5.75 -2.45 -20.21
C ILE A 167 -5.20 -1.48 -21.24
N TYR A 168 -4.14 -0.75 -20.87
CA TYR A 168 -3.49 0.22 -21.75
C TYR A 168 -1.97 0.01 -21.79
N PRO A 169 -1.34 -0.05 -22.99
CA PRO A 169 0.10 -0.16 -23.13
C PRO A 169 0.82 1.15 -22.80
N VAL A 170 1.66 1.15 -21.78
CA VAL A 170 2.42 2.34 -21.35
C VAL A 170 3.86 2.35 -21.86
N GLY A 171 4.41 1.17 -22.15
CA GLY A 171 5.78 0.96 -22.61
C GLY A 171 5.99 -0.41 -23.27
N LYS A 172 7.26 -0.77 -23.53
CA LYS A 172 7.60 -2.05 -24.14
C LYS A 172 7.38 -3.19 -23.14
N ASN A 173 6.36 -4.00 -23.36
CA ASN A 173 5.90 -5.05 -22.43
C ASN A 173 5.47 -4.52 -21.05
N GLU A 174 5.03 -3.27 -20.98
CA GLU A 174 4.49 -2.65 -19.77
C GLU A 174 3.08 -2.17 -20.06
N VAL A 175 2.14 -2.60 -19.22
CA VAL A 175 0.74 -2.21 -19.34
C VAL A 175 0.23 -1.73 -17.99
N THR A 176 -0.74 -0.83 -18.00
CA THR A 176 -1.55 -0.52 -16.83
C THR A 176 -2.92 -1.16 -17.03
N ILE A 177 -3.42 -1.86 -16.02
CA ILE A 177 -4.84 -2.21 -15.94
C ILE A 177 -5.49 -1.34 -14.87
N PHE A 178 -6.67 -0.81 -15.18
CA PHE A 178 -7.43 -0.05 -14.22
C PHE A 178 -8.91 -0.42 -14.22
N LEU A 179 -9.55 -0.26 -13.06
CA LEU A 179 -10.99 -0.41 -12.85
C LEU A 179 -11.61 0.98 -12.73
N ALA A 180 -12.64 1.25 -13.53
CA ALA A 180 -13.31 2.54 -13.53
C ALA A 180 -14.83 2.41 -13.66
N LYS A 181 -15.53 3.48 -13.28
CA LYS A 181 -16.97 3.69 -13.53
C LYS A 181 -17.16 5.12 -13.97
N GLY A 182 -17.71 5.31 -15.18
CA GLY A 182 -17.70 6.62 -15.84
C GLY A 182 -16.27 7.14 -15.95
N ASN A 183 -16.02 8.37 -15.47
CA ASN A 183 -14.71 9.01 -15.48
C ASN A 183 -13.90 8.79 -14.19
N ALA A 184 -14.45 8.07 -13.21
CA ALA A 184 -13.79 7.81 -11.94
C ALA A 184 -13.03 6.47 -11.99
N VAL A 185 -11.72 6.53 -11.75
CA VAL A 185 -10.87 5.34 -11.57
C VAL A 185 -10.91 4.90 -10.12
N TYR A 186 -11.04 3.61 -9.84
CA TYR A 186 -11.10 3.05 -8.48
C TYR A 186 -9.86 2.23 -8.13
N LEU A 187 -9.17 1.71 -9.13
CA LEU A 187 -7.96 0.91 -8.97
C LEU A 187 -7.08 1.09 -10.18
N THR A 188 -5.79 1.27 -9.98
CA THR A 188 -4.76 1.02 -10.99
C THR A 188 -3.83 -0.10 -10.54
N SER A 189 -3.30 -0.83 -11.52
CA SER A 189 -2.29 -1.85 -11.32
C SER A 189 -1.36 -1.89 -12.54
N PRO A 190 -0.10 -1.45 -12.42
CA PRO A 190 0.90 -1.70 -13.45
C PRO A 190 1.20 -3.20 -13.53
N LEU A 191 1.39 -3.72 -14.74
CA LEU A 191 1.72 -5.10 -15.04
C LEU A 191 2.87 -5.15 -16.05
N LYS A 192 3.65 -6.24 -16.00
CA LYS A 192 4.78 -6.48 -16.89
C LYS A 192 4.57 -7.76 -17.68
N GLY A 193 5.07 -7.77 -18.90
CA GLY A 193 4.99 -8.90 -19.81
C GLY A 193 3.70 -8.93 -20.63
N VAL A 194 3.50 -10.07 -21.29
CA VAL A 194 2.38 -10.30 -22.23
C VAL A 194 1.33 -11.24 -21.66
N ASN A 195 1.71 -12.08 -20.70
CA ASN A 195 0.83 -12.97 -19.96
C ASN A 195 0.33 -12.26 -18.71
N LEU A 196 -0.92 -11.79 -18.74
CA LEU A 196 -1.48 -10.91 -17.73
C LEU A 196 -2.39 -11.72 -16.80
N ASP A 197 -1.87 -12.14 -15.64
CA ASP A 197 -2.70 -12.67 -14.55
C ASP A 197 -3.41 -11.52 -13.84
N ILE A 198 -4.70 -11.39 -14.15
CA ILE A 198 -5.55 -10.32 -13.62
C ILE A 198 -6.57 -10.84 -12.61
N GLN A 199 -6.49 -12.10 -12.18
CA GLN A 199 -7.54 -12.71 -11.35
C GLN A 199 -7.79 -11.93 -10.05
N LYS A 200 -6.72 -11.52 -9.36
CA LYS A 200 -6.81 -10.72 -8.14
C LYS A 200 -7.40 -9.33 -8.42
N ILE A 201 -7.05 -8.73 -9.56
CA ILE A 201 -7.48 -7.40 -9.98
C ILE A 201 -8.98 -7.39 -10.25
N LEU A 202 -9.49 -8.44 -10.91
CA LEU A 202 -10.92 -8.61 -11.18
C LEU A 202 -11.78 -8.74 -9.92
N ASN A 203 -11.21 -9.20 -8.81
CA ASN A 203 -11.95 -9.35 -7.56
C ASN A 203 -12.28 -8.01 -6.88
N TYR A 204 -11.50 -6.95 -7.15
CA TYR A 204 -11.77 -5.63 -6.59
C TYR A 204 -13.08 -5.03 -7.07
N SER A 205 -13.57 -5.41 -8.26
CA SER A 205 -14.90 -4.98 -8.69
C SER A 205 -16.01 -5.47 -7.76
N ASN A 206 -15.85 -6.63 -7.12
CA ASN A 206 -16.81 -7.12 -6.14
C ASN A 206 -16.80 -6.31 -4.83
N LEU A 207 -15.65 -5.70 -4.53
CA LEU A 207 -15.50 -4.88 -3.33
C LEU A 207 -16.14 -3.51 -3.55
N TYR A 208 -15.85 -2.88 -4.69
CA TYR A 208 -16.20 -1.47 -4.90
C TYR A 208 -17.62 -1.24 -5.44
N PHE A 209 -18.23 -2.23 -6.09
CA PHE A 209 -19.50 -2.05 -6.80
C PHE A 209 -20.56 -3.08 -6.38
N ASP A 210 -21.83 -2.67 -6.40
CA ASP A 210 -22.98 -3.56 -6.19
C ASP A 210 -23.14 -4.61 -7.27
N ALA A 211 -22.90 -4.19 -8.52
CA ALA A 211 -22.88 -5.04 -9.68
C ALA A 211 -21.42 -5.17 -10.15
N PRO A 212 -20.74 -6.28 -9.84
CA PRO A 212 -19.39 -6.50 -10.30
C PRO A 212 -19.34 -6.57 -11.83
N THR A 213 -18.31 -5.99 -12.44
CA THR A 213 -18.13 -6.00 -13.89
C THR A 213 -17.20 -7.12 -14.33
N ASN A 214 -17.52 -7.71 -15.47
CA ASN A 214 -16.62 -8.56 -16.25
C ASN A 214 -16.26 -7.90 -17.59
N LYS A 215 -16.62 -6.62 -17.80
CA LYS A 215 -16.28 -5.86 -19.00
C LYS A 215 -14.80 -5.53 -18.99
N LEU A 216 -14.09 -5.93 -20.03
CA LEU A 216 -12.66 -5.66 -20.19
C LEU A 216 -12.38 -5.05 -21.56
N TYR A 217 -11.78 -3.87 -21.58
CA TYR A 217 -11.24 -3.27 -22.79
C TYR A 217 -9.77 -3.66 -22.98
N LEU A 218 -9.45 -4.09 -24.20
CA LEU A 218 -8.11 -4.51 -24.62
C LEU A 218 -7.70 -3.75 -25.86
N PRO A 219 -6.42 -3.42 -26.06
CA PRO A 219 -5.97 -2.85 -27.32
C PRO A 219 -6.21 -3.86 -28.46
N SER A 220 -6.61 -3.36 -29.62
CA SER A 220 -6.80 -4.15 -30.85
C SER A 220 -5.50 -4.77 -31.37
N GLU A 221 -4.36 -4.14 -31.05
CA GLU A 221 -3.03 -4.62 -31.36
C GLU A 221 -2.29 -5.00 -30.07
N GLY A 222 -1.58 -6.13 -30.09
CA GLY A 222 -0.69 -6.54 -29.00
C GLY A 222 -0.81 -8.02 -28.63
N PRO A 223 0.27 -8.65 -28.15
CA PRO A 223 0.31 -10.09 -27.86
C PRO A 223 -0.26 -10.44 -26.47
N TYR A 224 -1.26 -9.72 -25.98
CA TYR A 224 -1.72 -9.84 -24.59
C TYR A 224 -2.58 -11.10 -24.40
N ASP A 225 -2.08 -12.02 -23.57
CA ASP A 225 -2.82 -13.20 -23.14
C ASP A 225 -3.38 -12.96 -21.73
N ILE A 226 -4.69 -13.06 -21.58
CA ILE A 226 -5.39 -12.75 -20.34
C ILE A 226 -5.62 -14.03 -19.55
N ILE A 227 -4.94 -14.13 -18.41
CA ILE A 227 -5.07 -15.27 -17.50
C ILE A 227 -6.10 -14.91 -16.43
N SER A 228 -7.26 -15.56 -16.50
CA SER A 228 -8.34 -15.46 -15.51
C SER A 228 -9.20 -16.72 -15.47
N SER A 229 -9.76 -17.04 -14.30
CA SER A 229 -10.78 -18.08 -14.15
C SER A 229 -12.20 -17.58 -14.43
N LYS A 230 -12.41 -16.25 -14.55
CA LYS A 230 -13.71 -15.65 -14.87
C LYS A 230 -13.87 -15.51 -16.39
N LYS A 231 -15.09 -15.76 -16.88
CA LYS A 231 -15.45 -15.42 -18.26
C LYS A 231 -15.59 -13.89 -18.38
N LEU A 232 -14.81 -13.29 -19.27
CA LEU A 232 -14.78 -11.85 -19.49
C LEU A 232 -15.56 -11.45 -20.74
N ASP A 233 -16.28 -10.34 -20.68
CA ASP A 233 -16.81 -9.65 -21.86
C ASP A 233 -15.71 -8.73 -22.39
N GLN A 234 -14.92 -9.25 -23.33
CA GLN A 234 -13.80 -8.53 -23.90
C GLN A 234 -14.23 -7.66 -25.08
N THR A 235 -13.70 -6.45 -25.13
CA THR A 235 -13.90 -5.53 -26.26
C THR A 235 -12.58 -4.91 -26.65
N THR A 236 -12.22 -5.07 -27.91
CA THR A 236 -11.00 -4.43 -28.44
C THR A 236 -11.26 -2.96 -28.73
N TYR A 237 -10.26 -2.11 -28.49
CA TYR A 237 -10.29 -0.70 -28.87
C TYR A 237 -9.16 -0.35 -29.85
N ASP A 238 -9.42 0.63 -30.70
CA ASP A 238 -8.43 1.22 -31.61
C ASP A 238 -8.24 2.70 -31.24
N GLU A 239 -7.03 3.07 -30.83
CA GLU A 239 -6.72 4.43 -30.38
C GLU A 239 -6.86 5.46 -31.51
N LYS A 240 -6.44 5.09 -32.72
CA LYS A 240 -6.48 5.97 -33.89
C LYS A 240 -7.93 6.31 -34.23
N GLN A 241 -8.81 5.31 -34.20
CA GLN A 241 -10.23 5.47 -34.45
C GLN A 241 -10.89 6.31 -33.35
N ILE A 242 -10.60 6.07 -32.07
CA ILE A 242 -11.15 6.87 -30.98
C ILE A 242 -10.69 8.32 -31.08
N ALA A 243 -9.41 8.57 -31.34
CA ALA A 243 -8.88 9.92 -31.53
C ALA A 243 -9.61 10.66 -32.67
N GLN A 244 -9.77 10.00 -33.83
CA GLN A 244 -10.49 10.55 -34.99
C GLN A 244 -11.96 10.84 -34.68
N ASN A 245 -12.66 9.95 -33.97
CA ASN A 245 -14.05 10.14 -33.56
C ASN A 245 -14.23 11.35 -32.65
N LEU A 246 -13.19 11.71 -31.87
CA LEU A 246 -13.16 12.90 -31.03
C LEU A 246 -12.63 14.15 -31.75
N GLY A 247 -12.42 14.08 -33.06
CA GLY A 247 -11.88 15.19 -33.86
C GLY A 247 -10.42 15.52 -33.53
N LYS A 248 -9.65 14.54 -33.02
CA LYS A 248 -8.22 14.67 -32.72
C LYS A 248 -7.36 13.93 -33.74
N PRO A 249 -6.10 14.35 -33.95
CA PRO A 249 -5.17 13.64 -34.82
C PRO A 249 -4.98 12.18 -34.39
N SER A 250 -5.00 11.25 -35.36
CA SER A 250 -4.96 9.81 -35.12
C SER A 250 -3.64 9.30 -34.56
N ASN A 251 -2.58 10.11 -34.58
CA ASN A 251 -1.28 9.77 -34.03
C ASN A 251 -1.14 10.15 -32.55
N LEU A 252 -2.15 10.80 -31.95
CA LEU A 252 -2.13 11.12 -30.53
C LEU A 252 -2.53 9.89 -29.70
N PRO A 253 -1.75 9.52 -28.67
CA PRO A 253 -2.12 8.47 -27.75
C PRO A 253 -3.41 8.78 -27.01
N LEU A 254 -4.17 7.74 -26.66
CA LEU A 254 -5.45 7.90 -25.97
C LEU A 254 -5.41 8.76 -24.68
N PRO A 255 -4.47 8.60 -23.74
CA PRO A 255 -4.41 9.46 -22.56
C PRO A 255 -4.10 10.94 -22.91
N VAL A 256 -3.32 11.19 -23.96
CA VAL A 256 -3.05 12.55 -24.44
C VAL A 256 -4.32 13.18 -25.01
N VAL A 257 -5.07 12.43 -25.82
CA VAL A 257 -6.40 12.85 -26.31
C VAL A 257 -7.32 13.19 -25.15
N GLY A 258 -7.26 12.43 -24.05
CA GLY A 258 -8.09 12.62 -22.87
C GLY A 258 -7.84 13.95 -22.18
N ILE A 259 -6.57 14.37 -22.09
CA ILE A 259 -6.17 15.67 -21.55
C ILE A 259 -6.54 16.81 -22.51
N LEU A 260 -6.22 16.67 -23.80
CA LEU A 260 -6.48 17.72 -24.80
C LEU A 260 -7.98 17.93 -25.11
N SER A 261 -8.84 17.01 -24.67
CA SER A 261 -10.30 17.05 -24.87
C SER A 261 -11.08 17.55 -23.64
N GLN A 262 -10.42 17.94 -22.54
CA GLN A 262 -11.11 18.38 -21.32
C GLN A 262 -11.90 19.69 -21.43
N SER A 263 -11.76 20.44 -22.53
CA SER A 263 -12.67 21.56 -22.81
C SER A 263 -14.06 21.12 -23.25
N THR A 264 -14.22 19.86 -23.67
CA THR A 264 -15.50 19.23 -24.06
C THR A 264 -15.97 18.17 -23.06
N LEU A 265 -15.12 17.80 -22.09
CA LEU A 265 -15.38 16.80 -21.06
C LEU A 265 -15.21 17.47 -19.70
N SER A 266 -16.31 17.57 -18.93
CA SER A 266 -16.32 18.20 -17.61
C SER A 266 -15.12 17.75 -16.78
N LYS A 267 -14.25 18.72 -16.44
CA LYS A 267 -13.07 18.55 -15.57
C LYS A 267 -13.38 17.55 -14.46
N PRO A 268 -12.77 16.35 -14.41
CA PRO A 268 -12.81 15.56 -13.19
C PRO A 268 -12.12 16.41 -12.13
N ALA A 269 -12.82 16.79 -11.08
CA ALA A 269 -12.33 17.72 -10.07
C ALA A 269 -11.02 17.19 -9.47
N PRO A 270 -9.86 17.84 -9.72
CA PRO A 270 -8.68 17.66 -8.90
C PRO A 270 -8.86 18.60 -7.71
N ALA A 271 -8.60 18.10 -6.50
CA ALA A 271 -8.36 18.99 -5.37
C ALA A 271 -7.21 19.92 -5.77
N ALA A 272 -7.39 21.23 -5.57
CA ALA A 272 -6.37 22.20 -5.94
C ALA A 272 -5.05 21.85 -5.24
N ILE A 273 -4.02 21.58 -6.05
CA ILE A 273 -2.64 21.58 -5.59
C ILE A 273 -2.40 23.00 -5.04
N ILE A 274 -2.19 23.08 -3.73
CA ILE A 274 -1.95 24.33 -3.01
C ILE A 274 -0.67 24.94 -3.56
N SER A 275 -0.84 26.02 -4.33
CA SER A 275 0.14 27.08 -4.43
C SER A 275 -0.47 28.29 -3.74
N GLU A 276 -0.06 28.58 -2.50
CA GLU A 276 -0.20 29.93 -1.94
C GLU A 276 0.95 30.82 -2.46
N PRO A 277 0.82 32.17 -2.54
CA PRO A 277 -0.05 33.03 -1.71
C PRO A 277 -0.78 34.20 -2.43
N THR A 278 -1.91 34.65 -1.86
CA THR A 278 -2.18 35.99 -1.29
C THR A 278 -3.68 36.36 -1.26
N ASN A 279 -4.13 36.65 -0.03
CA ASN A 279 -5.12 37.63 0.42
C ASN A 279 -6.53 37.73 -0.21
N ASN A 280 -7.50 37.41 0.68
CA ASN A 280 -8.80 38.04 0.93
C ASN A 280 -9.84 38.04 -0.21
N ILE A 281 -10.97 37.36 0.03
CA ILE A 281 -12.23 38.02 0.44
C ILE A 281 -13.19 37.00 1.06
N SER A 282 -13.67 37.38 2.24
CA SER A 282 -14.85 36.97 3.00
C SER A 282 -16.01 36.41 2.17
N ASN A 283 -16.65 35.33 2.66
CA ASN A 283 -18.06 35.40 3.03
C ASN A 283 -18.46 34.33 4.06
N GLN A 284 -19.13 34.82 5.10
CA GLN A 284 -19.67 34.09 6.25
C GLN A 284 -20.72 33.06 5.85
N ALA A 285 -20.67 31.90 6.50
CA ALA A 285 -21.84 31.06 6.78
C ALA A 285 -22.32 31.30 8.23
N PRO A 286 -23.63 31.23 8.53
CA PRO A 286 -24.19 31.65 9.81
C PRO A 286 -23.87 30.69 10.96
N PRO A 287 -23.92 31.15 12.23
CA PRO A 287 -23.48 30.36 13.37
C PRO A 287 -24.59 29.43 13.85
N MET A 288 -24.29 28.14 14.01
CA MET A 288 -25.05 27.29 14.92
C MET A 288 -24.24 27.04 16.19
N GLN A 289 -24.73 27.65 17.26
CA GLN A 289 -24.39 27.33 18.64
C GLN A 289 -24.78 25.88 18.93
N ASN A 290 -23.86 25.11 19.50
CA ASN A 290 -24.24 24.06 20.43
C ASN A 290 -23.26 24.02 21.61
N LYS A 291 -23.84 24.13 22.81
CA LYS A 291 -23.14 24.12 24.09
C LYS A 291 -22.58 22.73 24.40
N LYS A 292 -21.27 22.72 24.65
CA LYS A 292 -20.49 22.00 25.69
C LYS A 292 -20.73 20.51 25.93
N ASN A 293 -19.66 19.73 25.77
CA ASN A 293 -18.99 19.09 26.92
C ASN A 293 -17.53 18.74 26.60
N ILE A 294 -16.61 19.65 26.92
CA ILE A 294 -15.16 19.52 26.72
C ILE A 294 -14.45 18.78 27.87
N LEU A 295 -15.21 18.39 28.90
CA LEU A 295 -14.68 17.73 30.09
C LEU A 295 -14.06 16.33 29.82
N PRO A 296 -14.58 15.48 28.90
CA PRO A 296 -13.93 14.21 28.58
C PRO A 296 -12.64 14.39 27.75
N VAL A 297 -12.54 15.44 26.93
CA VAL A 297 -11.35 15.70 26.09
C VAL A 297 -10.19 16.26 26.93
N ILE A 298 -10.49 17.11 27.91
CA ILE A 298 -9.49 17.63 28.86
C ILE A 298 -9.04 16.52 29.82
N ALA A 299 -9.94 15.61 30.24
CA ALA A 299 -9.57 14.45 31.05
C ALA A 299 -8.65 13.46 30.32
N VAL A 300 -8.90 13.19 29.03
CA VAL A 300 -8.02 12.33 28.21
C VAL A 300 -6.66 13.00 27.99
N PHE A 301 -6.62 14.31 27.72
CA PHE A 301 -5.37 15.06 27.56
C PHE A 301 -4.53 15.08 28.86
N ILE A 302 -5.17 15.30 30.02
CA ILE A 302 -4.49 15.27 31.33
C ILE A 302 -4.04 13.85 31.69
N LEU A 303 -4.82 12.81 31.35
CA LEU A 303 -4.44 11.42 31.59
C LEU A 303 -3.24 11.01 30.71
N THR A 304 -3.21 11.41 29.44
CA THR A 304 -2.06 11.15 28.55
C THR A 304 -0.82 11.93 28.95
N ALA A 305 -0.97 13.18 29.41
CA ALA A 305 0.14 13.98 29.92
C ALA A 305 0.67 13.44 31.26
N ALA A 306 -0.19 12.91 32.12
CA ALA A 306 0.21 12.27 33.38
C ALA A 306 0.96 10.95 33.12
N ILE A 307 0.50 10.11 32.18
CA ILE A 307 1.18 8.87 31.81
C ILE A 307 2.56 9.16 31.19
N ALA A 308 2.66 10.13 30.29
CA ALA A 308 3.95 10.55 29.73
C ALA A 308 4.91 11.12 30.81
N SER A 309 4.37 11.85 31.79
CA SER A 309 5.16 12.40 32.92
C SER A 309 5.63 11.33 33.89
N ILE A 310 4.81 10.28 34.12
CA ILE A 310 5.17 9.11 34.93
C ILE A 310 6.26 8.30 34.23
N ILE A 311 6.17 8.11 32.90
CA ILE A 311 7.21 7.41 32.11
C ILE A 311 8.52 8.19 32.14
N TYR A 312 8.48 9.51 31.96
CA TYR A 312 9.67 10.37 32.04
C TYR A 312 10.30 10.36 33.44
N TRP A 313 9.49 10.43 34.50
CA TRP A 313 9.96 10.31 35.89
C TRP A 313 10.55 8.91 36.19
N PHE A 314 9.94 7.84 35.67
CA PHE A 314 10.41 6.47 35.87
C PHE A 314 11.75 6.18 35.17
N ILE A 315 12.01 6.83 34.04
CA ILE A 315 13.30 6.78 33.34
C ILE A 315 14.34 7.68 34.04
N ALA A 316 13.93 8.86 34.52
CA ALA A 316 14.81 9.80 35.20
C ALA A 316 15.20 9.38 36.62
N ASN A 317 14.40 8.57 37.30
CA ASN A 317 14.61 8.16 38.70
C ASN A 317 15.19 6.74 38.86
N ARG A 318 15.62 6.10 37.76
CA ARG A 318 16.27 4.77 37.77
C ARG A 318 17.77 4.79 38.09
N GLY A 319 18.20 5.77 38.88
CA GLY A 319 19.60 5.90 39.30
C GLY A 319 19.74 6.60 40.65
N GLN A 320 19.29 5.97 41.74
CA GLN A 320 19.89 6.12 43.09
C GLN A 320 19.21 5.29 44.20
N GLY A 321 20.04 4.72 45.08
CA GLY A 321 19.75 4.30 46.48
C GLY A 321 19.84 2.77 46.71
N GLY A 322 20.61 2.21 47.66
CA GLY A 322 21.42 2.70 48.79
C GLY A 322 22.24 1.51 49.36
N ASP A 323 23.45 1.70 49.90
CA ASP A 323 23.82 2.03 51.30
C ASP A 323 24.20 0.81 52.17
N LEU A 324 25.44 0.79 52.74
CA LEU A 324 25.78 0.63 54.17
C LEU A 324 27.25 0.19 54.45
N ASN A 325 28.01 1.11 55.05
CA ASN A 325 28.98 1.01 56.16
C ASN A 325 30.24 0.07 56.20
N ASN A 326 31.40 0.78 56.26
CA ASN A 326 32.57 0.64 57.19
C ASN A 326 33.73 -0.35 56.85
N PRO A 327 35.02 -0.13 57.27
CA PRO A 327 35.73 1.07 57.75
C PRO A 327 37.03 1.46 56.96
N SER A 328 37.41 2.74 57.12
CA SER A 328 38.77 3.32 57.27
C SER A 328 39.92 3.08 56.25
N SER A 329 40.37 4.23 55.71
CA SER A 329 41.76 4.71 55.53
C SER A 329 42.44 4.72 54.15
N GLN A 330 42.76 5.96 53.76
CA GLN A 330 43.92 6.47 52.99
C GLN A 330 43.93 6.42 51.44
N ASN A 331 43.40 7.51 50.89
CA ASN A 331 43.99 8.51 49.99
C ASN A 331 44.94 8.14 48.82
N ILE A 332 44.65 8.83 47.71
CA ILE A 332 45.40 9.20 46.49
C ILE A 332 45.73 8.16 45.39
N THR A 333 44.86 8.23 44.37
CA THR A 333 45.09 8.33 42.91
C THR A 333 45.83 7.23 42.17
N PRO A 334 45.14 6.55 41.23
CA PRO A 334 45.80 6.01 40.06
C PRO A 334 45.07 6.22 38.72
N THR A 335 45.90 6.50 37.72
CA THR A 335 45.83 6.17 36.30
C THR A 335 44.87 5.03 35.92
N ALA A 336 44.09 5.26 34.86
CA ALA A 336 43.13 4.34 34.28
C ALA A 336 43.73 2.96 33.94
N LYS A 337 43.15 1.91 34.53
CA LYS A 337 43.38 0.51 34.19
C LYS A 337 42.06 -0.07 33.65
N LEU A 338 42.16 -0.70 32.48
CA LEU A 338 41.06 -1.21 31.65
C LEU A 338 40.07 -2.06 32.46
N SER A 339 38.78 -1.74 32.32
CA SER A 339 37.64 -2.49 32.85
C SER A 339 37.46 -3.81 32.09
N PRO A 340 37.06 -4.91 32.74
CA PRO A 340 36.88 -6.20 32.07
C PRO A 340 35.74 -6.13 31.06
N THR A 341 36.01 -6.61 29.85
CA THR A 341 35.03 -6.82 28.78
C THR A 341 34.05 -7.90 29.21
N GLU A 342 32.75 -7.59 29.23
CA GLU A 342 31.70 -8.60 29.32
C GLU A 342 31.86 -9.58 28.16
N ILE A 343 32.03 -10.87 28.48
CA ILE A 343 32.01 -11.92 27.47
C ILE A 343 30.57 -11.97 26.95
N PRO A 344 30.31 -11.76 25.65
CA PRO A 344 28.96 -11.82 25.12
C PRO A 344 28.39 -13.22 25.34
N THR A 345 27.22 -13.29 25.97
CA THR A 345 26.40 -14.50 25.96
C THR A 345 26.17 -14.90 24.50
N PRO A 346 26.49 -16.13 24.08
CA PRO A 346 26.37 -16.52 22.68
C PRO A 346 24.92 -16.36 22.24
N THR A 347 24.69 -15.53 21.22
CA THR A 347 23.41 -15.44 20.54
C THR A 347 23.09 -16.82 19.95
N PRO A 348 21.93 -17.42 20.25
CA PRO A 348 21.56 -18.70 19.66
C PRO A 348 21.59 -18.56 18.14
N SER A 349 22.27 -19.48 17.46
CA SER A 349 22.39 -19.51 16.01
C SER A 349 22.10 -20.91 15.53
N ILE A 350 21.31 -21.04 14.47
CA ILE A 350 20.88 -22.32 13.90
C ILE A 350 21.14 -22.37 12.41
N SER A 351 21.26 -23.59 11.87
CA SER A 351 21.29 -23.80 10.42
C SER A 351 20.03 -23.22 9.77
N LYS A 352 20.21 -22.55 8.63
CA LYS A 352 19.11 -22.01 7.82
C LYS A 352 18.61 -22.99 6.75
N ASP A 353 19.27 -24.13 6.62
CA ASP A 353 18.87 -25.25 5.78
C ASP A 353 17.88 -26.15 6.54
N ILE A 354 16.72 -25.57 6.87
CA ILE A 354 15.60 -26.26 7.53
C ILE A 354 14.33 -26.04 6.72
N LYS A 355 13.51 -27.09 6.59
CA LYS A 355 12.24 -27.01 5.85
C LYS A 355 11.12 -26.59 6.78
N ILE A 356 10.56 -25.41 6.54
CA ILE A 356 9.53 -24.82 7.38
C ILE A 356 8.18 -24.87 6.69
N GLN A 357 7.14 -25.24 7.44
CA GLN A 357 5.76 -25.07 7.02
C GLN A 357 5.06 -24.07 7.95
N VAL A 358 4.28 -23.17 7.36
CA VAL A 358 3.43 -22.22 8.09
C VAL A 358 1.98 -22.46 7.73
N LEU A 359 1.17 -22.81 8.71
CA LEU A 359 -0.24 -23.17 8.54
C LEU A 359 -1.14 -22.18 9.28
N ASN A 360 -2.09 -21.60 8.56
CA ASN A 360 -3.10 -20.73 9.14
C ASN A 360 -4.29 -21.55 9.67
N ALA A 361 -4.48 -21.59 10.98
CA ALA A 361 -5.63 -22.23 11.63
C ALA A 361 -6.78 -21.25 11.93
N THR A 362 -6.67 -19.99 11.49
CA THR A 362 -7.70 -18.96 11.65
C THR A 362 -8.48 -18.71 10.35
N GLU A 363 -9.62 -18.02 10.46
CA GLU A 363 -10.38 -17.52 9.32
C GLU A 363 -9.80 -16.24 8.70
N ILE A 364 -8.70 -15.71 9.26
CA ILE A 364 -8.08 -14.45 8.83
C ILE A 364 -7.12 -14.76 7.69
N ASN A 365 -7.42 -14.24 6.49
CA ASN A 365 -6.57 -14.44 5.32
C ASN A 365 -5.23 -13.70 5.44
N GLY A 366 -4.15 -14.35 4.97
CA GLY A 366 -2.83 -13.73 4.84
C GLY A 366 -1.90 -13.89 6.04
N GLN A 367 -2.36 -14.42 7.18
CA GLN A 367 -1.51 -14.57 8.37
C GLN A 367 -0.28 -15.47 8.13
N ALA A 368 -0.44 -16.58 7.41
CA ALA A 368 0.67 -17.47 7.04
C ALA A 368 1.71 -16.78 6.16
N ALA A 369 1.29 -15.87 5.28
CA ALA A 369 2.19 -15.08 4.46
C ALA A 369 2.98 -14.07 5.31
N THR A 370 2.33 -13.45 6.30
CA THR A 370 2.98 -12.53 7.24
C THR A 370 4.09 -13.21 8.04
N LEU A 371 3.83 -14.39 8.61
CA LEU A 371 4.85 -15.15 9.35
C LEU A 371 5.95 -15.69 8.42
N LYS A 372 5.61 -16.13 7.20
CA LYS A 372 6.60 -16.48 6.18
C LYS A 372 7.54 -15.33 5.86
N GLN A 373 7.05 -14.09 5.75
CA GLN A 373 7.90 -12.93 5.50
C GLN A 373 8.89 -12.73 6.65
N LYS A 374 8.43 -12.82 7.91
CA LYS A 374 9.32 -12.72 9.08
C LYS A 374 10.39 -13.80 9.11
N LEU A 375 10.05 -15.04 8.78
CA LEU A 375 11.02 -16.13 8.68
C LEU A 375 12.01 -15.91 7.52
N THR A 376 11.55 -15.33 6.40
CA THR A 376 12.42 -14.97 5.27
C THR A 376 13.41 -13.87 5.66
N ASP A 377 12.96 -12.86 6.41
CA ASP A 377 13.80 -11.77 6.93
C ASP A 377 14.87 -12.31 7.91
N LEU A 378 14.57 -13.42 8.61
CA LEU A 378 15.52 -14.16 9.46
C LEU A 378 16.45 -15.11 8.68
N GLY A 379 16.36 -15.14 7.35
CA GLY A 379 17.26 -15.87 6.46
C GLY A 379 16.83 -17.29 6.08
N PHE A 380 15.61 -17.73 6.41
CA PHE A 380 15.10 -19.04 5.97
C PHE A 380 14.55 -18.96 4.54
N THR A 381 14.81 -19.99 3.73
CA THR A 381 14.49 -19.97 2.28
C THR A 381 13.49 -21.05 1.87
N ASP A 382 13.49 -22.21 2.53
CA ASP A 382 12.54 -23.29 2.28
C ASP A 382 11.32 -23.18 3.23
N ILE A 383 10.39 -22.28 2.87
CA ILE A 383 9.17 -22.01 3.64
C ILE A 383 7.92 -22.24 2.79
N ALA A 384 7.17 -23.28 3.11
CA ALA A 384 5.84 -23.54 2.57
C ALA A 384 4.74 -22.87 3.41
N VAL A 385 3.67 -22.41 2.77
CA VAL A 385 2.50 -21.81 3.44
C VAL A 385 1.24 -22.58 3.07
N GLY A 386 0.29 -22.66 3.99
CA GLY A 386 -1.00 -23.30 3.76
C GLY A 386 -2.05 -22.95 4.81
N ASN A 387 -3.22 -23.58 4.67
CA ASN A 387 -4.26 -23.53 5.70
C ASN A 387 -4.20 -24.82 6.52
N SER A 388 -4.40 -24.68 7.83
CA SER A 388 -4.54 -25.81 8.74
C SER A 388 -5.98 -26.33 8.73
N THR A 389 -6.15 -27.63 8.94
CA THR A 389 -7.45 -28.22 9.29
C THR A 389 -7.67 -28.30 10.81
N LYS A 390 -6.65 -27.96 11.61
CA LYS A 390 -6.76 -27.85 13.08
C LYS A 390 -7.50 -26.55 13.43
N SER A 391 -8.35 -26.59 14.45
CA SER A 391 -8.90 -25.40 15.10
C SER A 391 -8.08 -25.13 16.35
N LEU A 392 -7.37 -24.00 16.40
CA LEU A 392 -6.48 -23.64 17.50
C LEU A 392 -6.89 -22.29 18.08
N THR A 393 -6.78 -22.15 19.40
CA THR A 393 -7.01 -20.88 20.11
C THR A 393 -5.71 -20.18 20.51
N ALA A 394 -4.57 -20.81 20.26
CA ALA A 394 -3.23 -20.31 20.55
C ALA A 394 -2.28 -20.68 19.40
N ASN A 395 -1.16 -19.97 19.27
CA ASN A 395 -0.13 -20.33 18.31
C ASN A 395 0.72 -21.49 18.84
N GLU A 396 1.10 -22.38 17.94
CA GLU A 396 1.89 -23.57 18.25
C GLU A 396 3.03 -23.74 17.24
N VAL A 397 4.16 -24.29 17.69
CA VAL A 397 5.29 -24.67 16.84
C VAL A 397 5.68 -26.09 17.18
N GLU A 398 5.55 -26.98 16.20
CA GLU A 398 5.97 -28.37 16.30
C GLU A 398 7.32 -28.54 15.59
N LEU A 399 8.32 -29.05 16.30
CA LEU A 399 9.65 -29.33 15.76
C LEU A 399 9.90 -30.83 15.71
N LYS A 400 10.66 -31.30 14.73
CA LYS A 400 11.24 -32.64 14.81
C LYS A 400 12.21 -32.71 15.99
N THR A 401 12.35 -33.90 16.57
CA THR A 401 13.20 -34.12 17.74
C THR A 401 14.68 -33.73 17.50
N ASP A 402 15.18 -33.86 16.27
CA ASP A 402 16.53 -33.44 15.87
C ASP A 402 16.68 -31.92 15.65
N GLN A 403 15.57 -31.17 15.64
CA GLN A 403 15.52 -29.71 15.57
C GLN A 403 15.17 -29.05 16.91
N ALA A 404 15.10 -29.80 18.01
CA ALA A 404 14.70 -29.25 19.32
C ALA A 404 15.55 -28.04 19.76
N SER A 405 16.83 -27.97 19.36
CA SER A 405 17.70 -26.82 19.63
C SER A 405 17.29 -25.52 18.93
N ALA A 406 16.42 -25.58 17.91
CA ALA A 406 15.91 -24.41 17.20
C ALA A 406 14.82 -23.64 17.94
N GLN A 407 14.21 -24.25 18.97
CA GLN A 407 13.19 -23.61 19.80
C GLN A 407 13.69 -22.29 20.41
N ALA A 408 14.87 -22.30 21.03
CA ALA A 408 15.41 -21.11 21.69
C ALA A 408 15.66 -19.96 20.72
N TYR A 409 16.05 -20.28 19.48
CA TYR A 409 16.24 -19.30 18.40
C TYR A 409 14.92 -18.67 17.96
N PHE A 410 13.90 -19.48 17.68
CA PHE A 410 12.61 -18.94 17.27
C PHE A 410 11.93 -18.15 18.38
N GLN A 411 12.07 -18.58 19.63
CA GLN A 411 11.53 -17.85 20.77
C GLN A 411 12.21 -16.47 20.95
N SER A 412 13.53 -16.37 20.74
CA SER A 412 14.23 -15.08 20.85
C SER A 412 13.88 -14.12 19.72
N GLU A 413 13.77 -14.63 18.48
CA GLU A 413 13.55 -13.78 17.30
C GLU A 413 12.07 -13.45 17.06
N LEU A 414 11.16 -14.36 17.43
CA LEU A 414 9.74 -14.25 17.12
C LEU A 414 8.86 -14.09 18.36
N GLY A 415 9.34 -14.29 19.58
CA GLY A 415 8.48 -14.39 20.77
C GLY A 415 7.58 -13.18 21.05
N THR A 416 7.94 -11.99 20.60
CA THR A 416 7.11 -10.77 20.70
C THR A 416 6.07 -10.67 19.59
N PHE A 417 6.35 -11.21 18.41
CA PHE A 417 5.49 -11.14 17.22
C PHE A 417 4.57 -12.36 17.09
N PHE A 418 5.08 -13.53 17.46
CA PHE A 418 4.46 -14.84 17.39
C PHE A 418 4.65 -15.56 18.73
N PRO A 419 3.94 -15.13 19.79
CA PRO A 419 3.95 -15.84 21.06
C PRO A 419 3.30 -17.21 20.84
N ALA A 420 4.07 -18.28 21.02
CA ALA A 420 3.64 -19.64 20.71
C ALA A 420 4.18 -20.65 21.73
N THR A 421 3.47 -21.76 21.85
CA THR A 421 3.94 -22.95 22.57
C THR A 421 4.80 -23.78 21.61
N TYR A 422 5.94 -24.28 22.09
CA TYR A 422 6.87 -25.08 21.29
C TYR A 422 6.88 -26.53 21.79
N THR A 423 6.77 -27.48 20.87
CA THR A 423 6.83 -28.93 21.15
C THR A 423 7.83 -29.60 20.20
N SER A 424 8.41 -30.73 20.61
CA SER A 424 9.40 -31.50 19.82
C SER A 424 8.88 -32.89 19.43
N ASP A 425 7.60 -32.95 19.08
CA ASP A 425 6.82 -34.16 18.80
C ASP A 425 6.33 -34.26 17.35
N LEU A 426 6.88 -33.44 16.44
CA LEU A 426 6.55 -33.53 15.02
C LEU A 426 6.93 -34.90 14.47
N ALA A 427 5.99 -35.57 13.81
CA ALA A 427 6.19 -36.92 13.29
C ALA A 427 7.42 -37.02 12.37
N ALA A 428 8.25 -38.04 12.58
CA ALA A 428 9.47 -38.26 11.77
C ALA A 428 9.18 -38.43 10.26
N THR A 429 7.95 -38.85 9.91
CA THR A 429 7.48 -38.96 8.52
C THR A 429 7.07 -37.63 7.89
N SER A 430 7.13 -36.52 8.62
CA SER A 430 6.83 -35.18 8.10
C SER A 430 7.87 -34.74 7.05
N ASN A 431 7.39 -34.17 5.96
CA ASN A 431 8.23 -33.56 4.92
C ASN A 431 8.92 -32.26 5.37
N TYR A 432 8.51 -31.71 6.52
CA TYR A 432 9.01 -30.47 7.10
C TYR A 432 9.68 -30.74 8.45
N ASP A 433 10.66 -29.91 8.79
CA ASP A 433 11.45 -30.05 10.02
C ASP A 433 10.86 -29.21 11.16
N VAL A 434 10.15 -28.13 10.81
CA VAL A 434 9.39 -27.28 11.73
C VAL A 434 8.06 -26.88 11.11
N VAL A 435 6.97 -26.98 11.88
CA VAL A 435 5.63 -26.54 11.48
C VAL A 435 5.11 -25.50 12.45
N PHE A 436 4.81 -24.30 11.94
CA PHE A 436 4.17 -23.22 12.68
C PHE A 436 2.67 -23.26 12.42
N TYR A 437 1.86 -23.25 13.48
CA TYR A 437 0.41 -23.13 13.41
C TYR A 437 -0.04 -21.80 14.01
N ILE A 438 -0.78 -21.03 13.21
CA ILE A 438 -1.30 -19.73 13.61
C ILE A 438 -2.72 -19.91 14.11
N GLY A 439 -2.91 -19.81 15.44
CA GLY A 439 -4.21 -19.94 16.11
C GLY A 439 -4.78 -18.62 16.64
N THR A 440 -4.03 -17.53 16.57
CA THR A 440 -4.49 -16.19 17.01
C THR A 440 -4.33 -15.14 15.91
N ASP A 441 -4.88 -13.95 16.14
CA ASP A 441 -4.65 -12.80 15.28
C ASP A 441 -3.25 -12.20 15.54
N LEU A 442 -2.35 -12.35 14.57
CA LEU A 442 -0.99 -11.80 14.62
C LEU A 442 -0.97 -10.27 14.57
N ARG A 443 -2.09 -9.60 14.24
CA ARG A 443 -2.23 -8.14 14.30
C ARG A 443 -2.37 -7.63 15.73
N GLU A 444 -2.91 -8.43 16.64
CA GLU A 444 -3.11 -8.07 18.05
C GLU A 444 -1.87 -8.37 18.91
N SER A 445 -0.95 -9.20 18.41
CA SER A 445 0.26 -9.63 19.13
C SER A 445 1.34 -8.54 19.26
N SER A 446 1.13 -7.33 18.69
CA SER A 446 2.02 -6.17 18.91
C SER A 446 1.82 -5.45 20.26
N THR A 447 0.83 -5.86 21.06
CA THR A 447 0.66 -5.41 22.45
C THR A 447 0.89 -6.60 23.38
N GLY A 448 2.05 -6.62 24.05
CA GLY A 448 2.51 -7.75 24.84
C GLY A 448 1.54 -8.16 25.94
N THR A 449 1.17 -9.44 25.95
CA THR A 449 0.81 -10.16 27.17
C THR A 449 1.53 -11.49 27.18
N SER A 450 2.30 -11.73 28.24
CA SER A 450 3.05 -12.98 28.50
C SER A 450 2.10 -14.14 28.75
N PRO A 451 2.34 -15.36 28.23
CA PRO A 451 1.59 -16.54 28.64
C PRO A 451 2.00 -16.98 30.06
N THR A 452 0.99 -17.24 30.88
CA THR A 452 1.08 -17.90 32.17
C THR A 452 1.40 -19.38 31.97
N VAL A 453 2.46 -19.86 32.63
CA VAL A 453 2.78 -21.29 32.78
C VAL A 453 1.63 -21.98 33.51
N THR A 454 1.07 -23.05 32.95
CA THR A 454 0.20 -23.98 33.68
C THR A 454 0.82 -25.37 33.59
N GLU A 455 1.41 -25.80 34.71
CA GLU A 455 1.84 -27.18 34.96
C GLU A 455 0.63 -28.11 35.12
N ALA A 456 0.87 -29.38 34.81
CA ALA A 456 -0.11 -30.46 34.79
C ALA A 456 -0.53 -30.98 36.17
N ASP A 457 -1.74 -31.56 36.16
CA ASP A 457 -2.20 -32.73 36.90
C ASP A 457 -2.86 -32.55 38.28
N THR A 458 -4.20 -32.74 38.33
CA THR A 458 -4.84 -33.77 39.18
C THR A 458 -6.31 -34.00 38.77
N ALA A 459 -6.70 -35.26 38.57
CA ALA A 459 -8.09 -35.74 38.44
C ALA A 459 -8.73 -36.03 39.84
N PRO A 460 -9.96 -36.59 40.01
CA PRO A 460 -11.22 -36.64 39.24
C PRO A 460 -12.42 -36.16 40.17
N PRO A 461 -13.76 -36.43 40.04
CA PRO A 461 -14.43 -37.66 39.58
C PRO A 461 -15.61 -37.51 38.57
N SER A 462 -15.72 -38.61 37.83
CA SER A 462 -16.84 -39.21 37.11
C SER A 462 -18.26 -38.83 37.55
N THR A 463 -19.13 -38.51 36.59
CA THR A 463 -20.57 -38.82 36.67
C THR A 463 -21.06 -39.45 35.37
N SER A 464 -21.52 -40.69 35.54
CA SER A 464 -22.21 -41.52 34.57
C SER A 464 -23.56 -40.90 34.19
N THR A 465 -23.86 -40.83 32.89
CA THR A 465 -25.25 -40.78 32.42
C THR A 465 -25.43 -41.87 31.37
N ALA A 466 -26.12 -42.93 31.79
CA ALA A 466 -26.53 -44.05 30.96
C ALA A 466 -27.59 -43.62 29.94
N THR A 467 -27.41 -44.01 28.68
CA THR A 467 -28.47 -44.04 27.68
C THR A 467 -28.87 -45.50 27.48
N PRO A 468 -30.15 -45.90 27.65
CA PRO A 468 -30.57 -47.27 27.39
C PRO A 468 -30.71 -47.52 25.89
N LYS A 469 -29.93 -48.48 25.39
CA LYS A 469 -30.09 -49.10 24.07
C LYS A 469 -31.13 -50.23 24.20
N ALA A 470 -32.27 -50.08 23.52
CA ALA A 470 -33.20 -51.16 23.29
C ALA A 470 -32.72 -52.00 22.09
N GLU A 471 -32.70 -53.32 22.25
CA GLU A 471 -32.55 -54.29 21.17
C GLU A 471 -33.65 -55.35 21.34
N PRO A 472 -34.37 -55.75 20.28
CA PRO A 472 -35.45 -56.72 20.34
C PRO A 472 -34.98 -58.10 19.85
N THR A 473 -35.30 -59.17 20.59
CA THR A 473 -35.44 -60.61 20.22
C THR A 473 -35.27 -61.40 21.53
N GLU A 474 -36.02 -62.43 21.88
CA GLU A 474 -37.00 -63.31 21.22
C GLU A 474 -37.91 -63.88 22.33
#